data_AF-A0A920G1F3-F1
#
_entry.id   AF-A0A920G1F3-F1
#
_cell.length_a   1.000
_cell.length_b   1.000
_cell.length_c   1.000
_cell.angle_alpha   90.00
_cell.angle_beta   90.00
_cell.angle_gamma   90.00
#
_symmetry.space_group_name_H-M   'P 1'
#
loop_
_entity.id
_entity.type
_entity.pdbx_description
1 polymer ?
#
loop_
_entity_poly.entity_id
_entity_poly.type
_entity_poly.pdbx_seq_one_letter_code
_entity_poly.pdbx_strand_id
1 'polypeptide(L)'
;MHLISLEEDDIKKSYEVVRKEIREYGNEIDNKKEIIILNKIDLFDNDDIQEKINNFSAKVDKDIIVISAEKSIGIEELKDKLLEVTNKDKQDNKKKEKWLP
;
A
#
# COMPACT_ATOMS: atom_id res chain seq x y z
N MET A 1 -3.60 -1.12 5.25
CA MET A 1 -2.70 -1.83 4.31
C MET A 1 -3.57 -2.71 3.46
N HIS A 2 -3.42 -2.67 2.14
CA HIS A 2 -4.22 -3.48 1.21
C HIS A 2 -3.31 -4.35 0.38
N LEU A 3 -3.62 -5.64 0.31
CA LEU A 3 -2.89 -6.62 -0.49
C LEU A 3 -3.71 -6.90 -1.76
N ILE A 4 -3.11 -6.75 -2.93
CA ILE A 4 -3.72 -7.01 -4.24
C ILE A 4 -2.81 -7.96 -5.00
N SER A 5 -3.37 -8.94 -5.71
CA SER A 5 -2.57 -9.85 -6.54
C SER A 5 -2.32 -9.23 -7.92
N LEU A 6 -1.08 -9.29 -8.43
CA LEU A 6 -0.70 -8.84 -9.77
C LEU A 6 -1.32 -9.66 -10.91
N GLU A 7 -1.79 -10.86 -10.59
CA GLU A 7 -2.50 -11.78 -11.46
C GLU A 7 -3.87 -11.23 -11.91
N GLU A 8 -4.42 -10.25 -11.17
CA GLU A 8 -5.61 -9.53 -11.62
C GLU A 8 -5.30 -8.72 -12.88
N ASP A 9 -6.09 -8.95 -13.93
CA ASP A 9 -6.06 -8.19 -15.18
C ASP A 9 -6.18 -6.68 -14.90
N ASP A 10 -6.98 -6.31 -13.90
CA ASP A 10 -7.35 -4.94 -13.59
C ASP A 10 -7.15 -4.61 -12.10
N ILE A 11 -5.88 -4.54 -11.68
CA ILE A 11 -5.44 -4.19 -10.30
C ILE A 11 -6.14 -2.92 -9.79
N LYS A 12 -6.38 -1.96 -10.70
CA LYS A 12 -7.10 -0.71 -10.41
C LYS A 12 -8.53 -0.96 -9.98
N LYS A 13 -9.24 -1.81 -10.73
CA LYS A 13 -10.63 -2.13 -10.43
C LYS A 13 -10.75 -2.84 -9.10
N SER A 14 -9.85 -3.78 -8.83
CA SER A 14 -9.76 -4.49 -7.54
C SER A 14 -9.55 -3.51 -6.38
N TYR A 15 -8.61 -2.58 -6.54
CA TYR A 15 -8.38 -1.51 -5.56
C TYR A 15 -9.61 -0.60 -5.36
N GLU A 16 -10.28 -0.19 -6.46
CA GLU A 16 -11.48 0.66 -6.38
C GLU A 16 -12.63 -0.04 -5.66
N VAL A 17 -12.83 -1.34 -5.88
CA VAL A 17 -13.85 -2.14 -5.19
C VAL A 17 -13.57 -2.18 -3.69
N VAL A 18 -12.35 -2.54 -3.29
CA VAL A 18 -11.97 -2.58 -1.87
C VAL A 18 -12.09 -1.20 -1.22
N ARG A 19 -11.68 -0.14 -1.93
CA ARG A 19 -11.81 1.24 -1.43
C ARG A 19 -13.27 1.67 -1.29
N LYS A 20 -14.13 1.23 -2.20
CA LYS A 20 -15.57 1.47 -2.11
C LYS A 20 -16.17 0.76 -0.91
N GLU A 21 -15.81 -0.50 -0.67
CA GLU A 21 -16.23 -1.23 0.54
C GLU A 21 -15.77 -0.52 1.81
N ILE A 22 -14.52 -0.06 1.87
CA ILE A 22 -14.01 0.68 3.03
C ILE A 22 -14.71 2.04 3.18
N ARG A 23 -15.10 2.70 2.09
CA ARG A 23 -15.90 3.92 2.18
C ARG A 23 -17.31 3.64 2.72
N GLU A 24 -17.92 2.51 2.33
CA GLU A 24 -19.26 2.13 2.76
C GLU A 24 -19.29 1.64 4.22
N TYR A 25 -18.26 0.91 4.67
CA TYR A 25 -18.24 0.27 6.00
C TYR A 25 -17.24 0.89 6.99
N GLY A 26 -16.26 1.65 6.52
CA GLY A 26 -15.02 1.93 7.24
C GLY A 26 -14.99 3.18 8.10
N ASN A 27 -16.13 3.81 8.42
CA ASN A 27 -16.27 4.75 9.54
C ASN A 27 -15.07 5.74 9.69
N GLU A 28 -14.79 6.53 8.64
CA GLU A 28 -13.70 7.54 8.55
C GLU A 28 -12.25 7.02 8.45
N ILE A 29 -12.04 5.73 8.25
CA ILE A 29 -10.70 5.14 7.99
C ILE A 29 -10.17 5.51 6.59
N ASP A 30 -11.02 6.05 5.70
CA ASP A 30 -10.67 6.43 4.34
C ASP A 30 -9.63 7.57 4.25
N ASN A 31 -9.52 8.37 5.32
CA ASN A 31 -8.54 9.46 5.45
C ASN A 31 -7.18 9.02 6.02
N LYS A 32 -7.02 7.76 6.44
CA LYS A 32 -5.72 7.27 6.90
C LYS A 32 -4.80 6.97 5.73
N LYS A 33 -3.48 7.10 5.99
CA LYS A 33 -2.46 6.65 5.05
C LYS A 33 -2.62 5.15 4.81
N GLU A 34 -2.84 4.80 3.55
CA GLU A 34 -2.91 3.42 3.09
C GLU A 34 -1.68 3.09 2.26
N ILE A 35 -1.17 1.88 2.47
CA ILE A 35 -0.11 1.27 1.68
C ILE A 35 -0.75 0.15 0.86
N ILE A 36 -0.48 0.16 -0.44
CA ILE A 36 -0.96 -0.82 -1.41
C ILE A 36 0.19 -1.79 -1.67
N ILE A 37 -0.08 -3.07 -1.51
CA ILE A 37 0.91 -4.14 -1.61
C ILE A 37 0.49 -5.03 -2.78
N LEU A 38 1.28 -5.03 -3.85
CA LEU A 38 1.08 -5.90 -5.01
C LEU A 38 1.83 -7.20 -4.79
N ASN A 39 1.10 -8.29 -4.58
CA ASN A 39 1.62 -9.63 -4.37
C ASN A 39 1.70 -10.41 -5.70
N LYS A 40 2.52 -11.46 -5.74
CA LYS A 40 2.75 -12.32 -6.91
C LYS A 40 3.46 -11.63 -8.09
N ILE A 41 4.49 -10.83 -7.84
CA ILE A 41 5.39 -10.37 -8.91
C ILE A 41 6.04 -11.52 -9.69
N ASP A 42 6.07 -12.73 -9.14
CA ASP A 42 6.75 -13.85 -9.76
C ASP A 42 6.19 -14.29 -11.12
N LEU A 43 4.91 -14.02 -11.36
CA LEU A 43 4.26 -14.38 -12.62
C LEU A 43 4.58 -13.40 -13.76
N PHE A 44 5.23 -12.28 -13.46
CA PHE A 44 5.47 -11.20 -14.40
C PHE A 44 6.97 -10.90 -14.46
N ASP A 45 7.44 -10.42 -15.61
CA ASP A 45 8.83 -10.00 -15.75
C ASP A 45 9.04 -8.63 -15.09
N ASN A 46 10.30 -8.29 -14.76
CA ASN A 46 10.61 -7.02 -14.10
C ASN A 46 10.11 -5.81 -14.90
N ASP A 47 10.14 -5.88 -16.23
CA ASP A 47 9.66 -4.82 -17.11
C ASP A 47 8.13 -4.62 -16.98
N ASP A 48 7.35 -5.71 -17.01
CA ASP A 48 5.89 -5.68 -16.85
C ASP A 48 5.49 -5.20 -15.44
N ILE A 49 6.21 -5.66 -14.42
CA ILE A 49 6.02 -5.21 -13.03
C ILE A 49 6.24 -3.70 -12.94
N GLN A 50 7.34 -3.18 -13.49
CA GLN A 50 7.64 -1.75 -13.49
C GLN A 50 6.60 -0.94 -14.26
N GLU A 51 6.13 -1.44 -15.40
CA GLU A 51 5.07 -0.78 -16.17
C GLU A 51 3.77 -0.73 -15.37
N LYS A 52 3.34 -1.84 -14.77
CA LYS A 52 2.16 -1.91 -13.91
C LYS A 52 2.27 -0.98 -12.70
N ILE A 53 3.42 -0.95 -12.02
CA ILE A 53 3.67 -0.04 -10.91
C ILE A 53 3.58 1.41 -11.36
N ASN A 54 4.23 1.79 -12.47
CA ASN A 54 4.21 3.15 -12.98
C ASN A 54 2.81 3.59 -13.37
N ASN A 55 2.08 2.75 -14.10
CA ASN A 55 0.70 3.02 -14.50
C ASN A 55 -0.23 3.15 -13.28
N PHE A 56 -0.03 2.31 -12.26
CA PHE A 56 -0.84 2.33 -11.04
C PHE A 56 -0.48 3.53 -10.14
N SER A 57 0.81 3.83 -9.96
CA SER A 57 1.32 5.00 -9.22
C SER A 57 0.90 6.32 -9.87
N ALA A 58 0.88 6.39 -11.20
CA ALA A 58 0.37 7.57 -11.92
C ALA A 58 -1.13 7.81 -11.68
N LYS A 59 -1.90 6.76 -11.37
CA LYS A 59 -3.34 6.82 -11.10
C LYS A 59 -3.67 6.95 -9.61
N VAL A 60 -2.74 6.56 -8.75
CA VAL A 60 -2.93 6.48 -7.30
C VAL A 60 -1.74 7.12 -6.61
N ASP A 61 -1.95 8.30 -6.03
CA ASP A 61 -0.97 8.99 -5.19
C ASP A 61 -0.89 8.32 -3.80
N LYS A 62 -0.46 7.05 -3.76
CA LYS A 62 -0.27 6.27 -2.54
C LYS A 62 1.00 5.44 -2.60
N ASP A 63 1.51 5.09 -1.43
CA ASP A 63 2.63 4.18 -1.30
C ASP A 63 2.26 2.79 -1.85
N ILE A 64 2.95 2.40 -2.92
CA ILE A 64 2.84 1.09 -3.54
C ILE A 64 4.11 0.31 -3.22
N ILE A 65 3.94 -0.94 -2.81
CA ILE A 65 5.03 -1.88 -2.54
C ILE A 65 4.73 -3.13 -3.34
N VAL A 66 5.75 -3.70 -3.96
CA VAL A 66 5.61 -4.95 -4.69
C VAL A 66 6.37 -6.04 -3.96
N ILE A 67 5.71 -7.18 -3.75
CA ILE A 67 6.28 -8.31 -3.04
C ILE A 67 5.99 -9.62 -3.78
N SER A 68 6.87 -10.59 -3.59
CA SER A 68 6.56 -12.00 -3.85
C SER A 68 6.60 -12.72 -2.52
N ALA A 69 5.43 -13.03 -1.95
CA ALA A 69 5.37 -13.85 -0.74
C ALA A 69 6.00 -15.24 -0.97
N GLU A 70 5.83 -15.80 -2.17
CA GLU A 70 6.35 -17.13 -2.53
C GLU A 70 7.87 -17.15 -2.69
N LYS A 71 8.45 -16.15 -3.38
CA LYS A 71 9.91 -16.02 -3.50
C LYS A 71 10.57 -15.24 -2.37
N SER A 72 9.80 -14.79 -1.37
CA SER A 72 10.24 -13.91 -0.29
C SER A 72 10.94 -12.62 -0.77
N ILE A 73 10.53 -12.10 -1.95
CA ILE A 73 11.09 -10.88 -2.55
C ILE A 73 10.30 -9.68 -2.04
N GLY A 74 10.99 -8.58 -1.67
CA GLY A 74 10.36 -7.33 -1.24
C GLY A 74 9.83 -7.33 0.21
N ILE A 75 10.00 -8.42 0.96
CA ILE A 75 9.59 -8.50 2.37
C ILE A 75 10.43 -7.56 3.26
N GLU A 76 11.72 -7.39 2.97
CA GLU A 76 12.57 -6.40 3.67
C GLU A 76 12.09 -4.98 3.41
N GLU A 77 11.86 -4.60 2.14
CA GLU A 77 11.31 -3.29 1.79
C GLU A 77 9.97 -3.03 2.51
N LEU A 78 9.08 -4.02 2.55
CA LEU A 78 7.82 -3.91 3.29
C LEU A 78 8.05 -3.65 4.78
N LYS A 79 9.00 -4.35 5.40
CA LYS A 79 9.35 -4.16 6.83
C LYS A 79 9.90 -2.76 7.08
N ASP A 80 10.84 -2.30 6.28
CA ASP A 80 11.42 -0.95 6.38
C ASP A 80 10.33 0.11 6.23
N LYS A 81 9.45 -0.05 5.25
CA LYS A 81 8.34 0.90 5.03
C LYS A 81 7.33 0.90 6.18
N LEU A 82 7.04 -0.28 6.74
CA LEU A 82 6.16 -0.41 7.90
C LEU A 82 6.77 0.24 9.15
N LEU A 83 8.08 0.06 9.35
CA LEU A 83 8.84 0.71 10.41
C LEU A 83 8.83 2.24 10.26
N GLU A 84 9.02 2.74 9.05
CA GLU A 84 8.91 4.17 8.76
C GLU A 84 7.52 4.73 9.08
N VAL A 85 6.46 4.05 8.65
CA VAL A 85 5.08 4.50 8.89
C VAL A 85 4.75 4.46 10.39
N THR A 86 5.17 3.42 11.10
CA THR A 86 4.99 3.31 12.56
C THR A 86 5.78 4.36 13.33
N ASN A 87 7.01 4.68 12.90
CA ASN A 87 7.84 5.71 13.52
C ASN A 87 7.33 7.13 13.23
N LYS A 88 6.77 7.38 12.04
CA LYS A 88 6.11 8.66 11.70
C LYS A 88 4.86 8.87 12.56
N ASP A 89 4.07 7.83 12.79
CA ASP A 89 2.87 7.89 13.64
C ASP A 89 3.21 8.15 15.12
N LYS A 90 4.31 7.59 15.63
CA LYS A 90 4.85 7.89 16.97
C LYS A 90 5.36 9.33 17.12
N GLN A 91 5.91 9.94 16.06
CA GLN A 91 6.37 11.33 16.11
C GLN A 91 5.21 12.34 16.02
N ASP A 92 4.15 12.02 15.28
CA ASP A 92 2.94 12.86 15.19
C ASP A 92 2.17 12.88 16.53
N ASN A 93 2.02 11.72 17.18
CA ASN A 93 1.39 11.62 18.51
C ASN A 93 2.20 12.34 19.60
N LYS A 94 3.53 12.20 19.63
CA LYS A 94 4.39 12.93 20.59
C LYS A 94 4.33 14.45 20.42
N LYS A 95 4.05 14.96 19.22
CA LYS A 95 3.92 16.39 18.95
C LYS A 95 2.57 16.94 19.42
N LYS A 96 1.50 16.14 19.31
CA LYS A 96 0.16 16.47 19.81
C LYS A 96 0.09 16.51 21.33
N GLU A 97 0.77 15.60 22.03
CA GLU A 97 0.85 15.62 23.51
C GLU A 97 1.66 16.80 24.06
N LYS A 98 2.56 17.39 23.26
CA LYS A 98 3.44 18.50 23.69
C LYS A 98 2.77 19.88 23.61
N TRP A 99 1.55 19.98 23.06
CA TRP A 99 0.79 21.22 22.90
C TRP A 99 -0.60 21.14 23.57
N LEU A 100 -0.66 20.55 24.76
CA LEU A 100 -1.79 20.77 25.68
C LEU A 100 -1.39 21.90 26.65
N PRO A 101 -2.00 23.10 26.57
CA PRO A 101 -1.80 24.18 27.53
C PRO A 101 -2.38 23.85 28.91
#